data_AF-A0A974P5B4-F1
#
_entry.id   AF-A0A974P5B4-F1
#
_cell.length_a   1.000
_cell.length_b   1.000
_cell.length_c   1.000
_cell.angle_alpha   90.00
_cell.angle_beta   90.00
_cell.angle_gamma   90.00
#
_symmetry.space_group_name_H-M   'P 1'
#
loop_
_entity.id
_entity.type
_entity.pdbx_description
1 polymer ?
#
loop_
_entity_poly.entity_id
_entity_poly.type
_entity_poly.pdbx_seq_one_letter_code
_entity_poly.pdbx_strand_id
1 'polypeptide(L)'
;MTQGEVSLIFVDGEFSHAVRKLPGGGDYRIQVIHGGGDHPYDPSPAQIEAARAFAAALPVPALACRVDVIPTPAGPLLMELEVIEPHLFPTYGPHLGERMAQACGRLLA
;
A
#
# COMPACT_ATOMS: atom_id res chain seq x y z
N MET A 1 2.16 20.54 3.91
CA MET A 1 1.76 19.23 3.35
C MET A 1 1.15 18.42 4.50
N THR A 2 -0.17 18.24 4.53
CA THR A 2 -0.88 17.69 5.69
C THR A 2 -1.45 16.29 5.48
N GLN A 3 -1.41 15.77 4.25
CA GLN A 3 -2.09 14.50 3.91
C GLN A 3 -1.20 13.26 4.01
N GLY A 4 0.11 13.43 4.20
CA GLY A 4 1.08 12.34 4.27
C GLY A 4 1.08 11.43 3.02
N GLU A 5 1.51 10.20 3.22
CA GLU A 5 1.54 9.14 2.22
C GLU A 5 0.43 8.11 2.47
N VAL A 6 -0.05 7.50 1.40
CA VAL A 6 -0.96 6.35 1.46
C VAL A 6 -0.25 5.13 0.87
N SER A 7 -0.10 4.09 1.68
CA SER A 7 0.36 2.77 1.27
C SER A 7 -0.86 1.88 1.00
N LEU A 8 -1.03 1.41 -0.24
CA LEU A 8 -2.07 0.46 -0.61
C LEU A 8 -1.46 -0.92 -0.84
N ILE A 9 -1.98 -1.93 -0.14
CA ILE A 9 -1.48 -3.29 -0.19
C ILE A 9 -2.37 -4.11 -1.12
N PHE A 10 -1.74 -4.80 -2.06
CA PHE A 10 -2.39 -5.75 -2.95
C PHE A 10 -1.80 -7.15 -2.75
N VAL A 11 -2.65 -8.16 -2.84
CA VAL A 11 -2.29 -9.58 -2.82
C VAL A 11 -2.93 -10.24 -4.03
N ASP A 12 -2.12 -10.87 -4.87
CA ASP A 12 -2.53 -11.49 -6.12
C ASP A 12 -3.35 -10.56 -7.01
N GLY A 13 -2.86 -9.32 -7.14
CA GLY A 13 -3.55 -8.25 -7.88
C GLY A 13 -4.77 -7.64 -7.18
N GLU A 14 -5.24 -8.21 -6.06
CA GLU A 14 -6.43 -7.74 -5.34
C GLU A 14 -6.13 -6.85 -4.15
N PHE A 15 -6.91 -5.78 -3.99
CA PHE A 15 -6.79 -4.88 -2.85
C PHE A 15 -7.03 -5.63 -1.53
N SER A 16 -6.13 -5.44 -0.56
CA SER A 16 -6.23 -6.03 0.76
C SER A 16 -6.64 -5.00 1.81
N HIS A 17 -5.81 -3.96 1.99
CA HIS A 17 -6.00 -2.90 2.98
C HIS A 17 -5.06 -1.72 2.66
N ALA A 18 -5.20 -0.62 3.38
CA ALA A 18 -4.33 0.55 3.21
C ALA A 18 -3.96 1.19 4.55
N VAL A 19 -2.81 1.88 4.53
CA VAL A 19 -2.26 2.61 5.67
C VAL A 19 -1.96 4.04 5.24
N ARG A 20 -2.33 5.00 6.09
CA ARG A 20 -1.92 6.40 5.98
C ARG A 20 -0.71 6.62 6.86
N LYS A 21 0.39 7.08 6.28
CA LYS A 21 1.62 7.44 7.00
C LYS A 21 1.73 8.95 7.10
N LEU A 22 1.72 9.48 8.33
CA LEU A 22 1.77 10.92 8.61
C LEU A 22 3.11 11.30 9.24
N PRO A 23 3.70 12.45 8.89
CA PRO A 23 4.91 12.91 9.53
C PRO A 23 4.65 13.44 10.94
N GLY A 24 5.70 13.45 11.77
CA GLY A 24 5.67 14.13 13.06
C GLY A 24 5.50 15.64 12.91
N GLY A 25 5.13 16.32 13.99
CA GLY A 25 4.93 17.77 14.00
C GLY A 25 6.18 18.53 13.55
N GLY A 26 6.05 19.33 12.48
CA GLY A 26 7.14 20.13 11.93
C GLY A 26 8.17 19.35 11.09
N ASP A 27 7.94 18.07 10.83
CA ASP A 27 8.77 17.22 9.98
C ASP A 27 8.02 16.85 8.67
N TYR A 28 8.75 16.35 7.68
CA TYR A 28 8.19 15.79 6.44
C TYR A 28 8.34 14.26 6.38
N ARG A 29 9.21 13.70 7.22
CA ARG A 29 9.49 12.27 7.29
C ARG A 29 8.36 11.54 8.01
N ILE A 30 7.85 10.50 7.37
CA ILE A 30 6.70 9.71 7.82
C ILE A 30 7.11 8.50 8.68
N GLN A 31 8.40 8.17 8.75
CA GLN A 31 8.88 7.01 9.46
C GLN A 31 8.69 7.16 10.97
N VAL A 32 8.25 6.09 11.64
CA VAL A 32 8.00 6.07 13.10
C VAL A 32 9.24 6.47 13.91
N ILE A 33 10.43 6.10 13.44
CA ILE A 33 11.71 6.49 14.09
C ILE A 33 11.97 8.01 14.09
N HIS A 34 11.25 8.77 13.25
CA HIS A 34 11.31 10.23 13.16
C HIS A 34 10.07 10.90 13.77
N GLY A 35 9.26 10.16 14.52
CA GLY A 35 8.03 10.67 15.14
C GLY A 35 6.82 10.71 14.20
N GLY A 36 6.93 10.09 13.02
CA GLY A 36 5.77 9.81 12.17
C GLY A 36 4.90 8.68 12.72
N GLY A 37 3.78 8.41 12.05
CA GLY A 37 2.82 7.42 12.49
C GLY A 37 2.01 6.78 11.36
N ASP A 38 1.70 5.50 11.57
CA ASP A 38 0.88 4.68 10.68
C ASP A 38 -0.56 4.62 11.21
N HIS A 39 -1.51 4.94 10.34
CA HIS A 39 -2.93 5.00 10.68
C HIS A 39 -3.76 4.14 9.72
N PRO A 40 -4.86 3.50 10.17
CA PRO A 40 -5.79 2.84 9.27
C PRO A 40 -6.30 3.83 8.22
N TYR A 41 -6.46 3.37 6.98
CA TYR A 41 -6.99 4.20 5.91
C TYR A 41 -7.99 3.42 5.06
N ASP A 42 -9.14 4.04 4.79
CA ASP A 42 -10.17 3.52 3.90
C ASP A 42 -10.14 4.31 2.58
N PRO A 43 -9.43 3.82 1.55
CA PRO A 43 -9.33 4.49 0.27
C PRO A 43 -10.64 4.35 -0.51
N SER A 44 -11.01 5.41 -1.23
CA SER A 44 -12.13 5.33 -2.17
C SER A 44 -11.84 4.34 -3.31
N PRO A 45 -12.87 3.80 -3.98
CA PRO A 45 -12.68 2.92 -5.13
C PRO A 45 -11.80 3.52 -6.24
N ALA A 46 -11.88 4.83 -6.46
CA ALA A 46 -11.04 5.52 -7.43
C ALA A 46 -9.55 5.53 -7.03
N GLN A 47 -9.24 5.63 -5.73
CA GLN A 47 -7.87 5.56 -5.22
C GLN A 47 -7.31 4.14 -5.32
N ILE A 48 -8.12 3.13 -5.00
CA ILE A 48 -7.75 1.73 -5.18
C ILE A 48 -7.41 1.47 -6.64
N GLU A 49 -8.23 1.96 -7.57
CA GLU A 49 -8.03 1.66 -8.98
C GLU A 49 -6.87 2.41 -9.62
N ALA A 50 -6.62 3.64 -9.18
CA ALA A 50 -5.41 4.36 -9.56
C ALA A 50 -4.15 3.63 -9.05
N ALA A 51 -4.16 3.11 -7.81
CA ALA A 51 -3.04 2.34 -7.27
C ALA A 51 -2.86 0.98 -7.98
N ARG A 52 -3.97 0.31 -8.32
CA ARG A 52 -3.95 -0.95 -9.08
C ARG A 52 -3.30 -0.75 -10.46
N ALA A 53 -3.54 0.39 -11.11
CA ALA A 53 -2.91 0.70 -12.39
C ALA A 53 -1.37 0.76 -12.31
N PHE A 54 -0.80 1.24 -11.19
CA PHE A 54 0.65 1.17 -10.98
C PHE A 54 1.15 -0.26 -10.82
N ALA A 55 0.45 -1.08 -10.03
CA ALA A 55 0.80 -2.51 -9.87
C ALA A 55 0.66 -3.31 -11.18
N ALA A 56 -0.33 -2.98 -12.01
CA ALA A 56 -0.56 -3.62 -13.30
C ALA A 56 0.52 -3.31 -14.35
N ALA A 57 1.36 -2.28 -14.12
CA ALA A 57 2.48 -1.96 -14.99
C ALA A 57 3.69 -2.90 -14.83
N LEU A 58 3.66 -3.79 -13.82
CA LEU A 58 4.71 -4.78 -13.62
C LEU A 58 4.77 -5.76 -14.79
N PRO A 59 5.98 -6.18 -15.24
CA PRO A 59 6.12 -7.12 -16.36
C PRO A 59 5.61 -8.52 -16.02
N VAL A 60 5.51 -8.84 -14.73
CA VAL A 60 4.97 -10.10 -14.20
C VAL A 60 4.12 -9.76 -12.98
N PRO A 61 2.97 -10.43 -12.77
CA PRO A 61 2.17 -10.24 -11.56
C PRO A 61 2.97 -10.54 -10.30
N ALA A 62 2.82 -9.69 -9.28
CA ALA A 62 3.40 -9.93 -7.96
C ALA A 62 2.42 -10.72 -7.08
N LEU A 63 2.94 -11.66 -6.29
CA LEU A 63 2.16 -12.37 -5.27
C LEU A 63 1.57 -11.37 -4.26
N ALA A 64 2.36 -10.38 -3.88
CA ALA A 64 1.92 -9.23 -3.11
C ALA A 64 2.75 -8.01 -3.47
N CYS A 65 2.17 -6.82 -3.40
CA CYS A 65 2.90 -5.58 -3.56
C CYS A 65 2.33 -4.47 -2.67
N ARG A 66 3.18 -3.47 -2.40
CA ARG A 66 2.77 -2.21 -1.76
C ARG A 66 2.95 -1.06 -2.75
N VAL A 67 1.89 -0.30 -2.92
CA VAL A 67 1.86 0.90 -3.78
C VAL A 67 1.79 2.11 -2.88
N ASP A 68 2.87 2.87 -2.81
CA ASP A 68 2.98 4.07 -1.99
C ASP A 68 2.74 5.31 -2.83
N VAL A 69 1.74 6.12 -2.45
CA VAL A 69 1.33 7.30 -3.21
C VAL A 69 1.18 8.54 -2.33
N ILE A 70 1.47 9.69 -2.93
CA ILE A 70 1.05 10.99 -2.40
C ILE A 70 -0.26 11.41 -3.09
N PRO A 71 -1.37 11.58 -2.35
CA PRO A 71 -2.59 12.11 -2.92
C PRO A 71 -2.41 13.58 -3.35
N THR A 72 -2.78 13.91 -4.58
CA THR A 72 -2.80 15.30 -5.07
C THR A 72 -4.13 15.61 -5.77
N PRO A 73 -4.49 16.90 -5.95
CA PRO A 73 -5.68 17.28 -6.71
C PRO A 73 -5.68 16.79 -8.17
N ALA A 74 -4.51 16.53 -8.75
CA ALA A 74 -4.37 16.02 -10.11
C ALA A 74 -4.42 14.47 -10.18
N GLY A 75 -4.49 13.78 -9.04
CA GLY A 75 -4.39 12.33 -8.93
C GLY A 75 -3.26 11.89 -8.00
N PRO A 76 -3.18 10.59 -7.65
CA PRO A 76 -2.10 10.06 -6.84
C PRO A 76 -0.78 10.07 -7.63
N LEU A 77 0.29 10.55 -7.00
CA LEU A 77 1.65 10.42 -7.52
C LEU A 77 2.32 9.21 -6.86
N LEU A 78 2.85 8.29 -7.67
CA LEU A 78 3.59 7.13 -7.20
C LEU A 78 4.92 7.58 -6.57
N MET A 79 5.17 7.12 -5.34
CA MET A 79 6.45 7.27 -4.65
C MET A 79 7.27 6.01 -4.80
N GLU A 80 6.70 4.87 -4.42
CA GLU A 80 7.38 3.58 -4.38
C GLU A 80 6.41 2.45 -4.77
N LEU A 81 6.94 1.42 -5.43
CA LEU A 81 6.25 0.17 -5.72
C LEU A 81 7.14 -0.97 -5.23
N GLU A 82 6.82 -1.51 -4.05
CA GLU A 82 7.60 -2.58 -3.42
C GLU A 82 6.97 -3.95 -3.72
N VAL A 83 7.76 -4.87 -4.30
CA VAL A 83 7.26 -6.19 -4.78
C VAL A 83 8.08 -7.39 -4.30
N ILE A 84 9.25 -7.18 -3.71
CA ILE A 84 10.17 -8.26 -3.31
C ILE A 84 10.05 -8.54 -1.82
N GLU A 85 10.26 -7.52 -0.99
CA GLU A 85 10.27 -7.61 0.48
C GLU A 85 9.41 -6.52 1.15
N PRO A 86 8.20 -6.21 0.65
CA PRO A 86 7.43 -5.10 1.19
C PRO A 86 7.06 -5.30 2.66
N HIS A 87 7.15 -4.23 3.45
CA HIS A 87 6.43 -4.20 4.71
C HIS A 87 4.93 -4.07 4.43
N LEU A 88 4.16 -5.15 4.68
CA LEU A 88 2.74 -5.29 4.32
C LEU A 88 1.76 -4.88 5.43
N PHE A 89 2.22 -4.27 6.52
CA PHE A 89 1.35 -3.72 7.57
C PHE A 89 0.27 -4.69 8.12
N PRO A 90 0.61 -5.94 8.50
CA PRO A 90 -0.35 -6.99 8.86
C PRO A 90 -1.33 -6.60 9.98
N THR A 91 -0.92 -5.76 10.92
CA THR A 91 -1.77 -5.24 12.01
C THR A 91 -2.99 -4.46 11.51
N TYR A 92 -2.93 -3.91 10.30
CA TYR A 92 -4.02 -3.15 9.67
C TYR A 92 -4.83 -3.98 8.66
N GLY A 93 -4.40 -5.22 8.38
CA GLY A 93 -5.03 -6.13 7.42
C GLY A 93 -5.40 -7.46 8.07
N PRO A 94 -6.54 -7.54 8.80
CA PRO A 94 -6.91 -8.76 9.53
C PRO A 94 -7.05 -10.01 8.64
N HIS A 95 -7.37 -9.82 7.35
CA HIS A 95 -7.50 -10.90 6.37
C HIS A 95 -6.23 -11.12 5.52
N LEU A 96 -5.12 -10.43 5.79
CA LEU A 96 -3.91 -10.51 4.98
C LEU A 96 -3.35 -11.93 4.94
N GLY A 97 -3.28 -12.60 6.09
CA GLY A 97 -2.75 -13.97 6.17
C GLY A 97 -3.54 -14.97 5.33
N GLU A 98 -4.88 -14.92 5.39
CA GLU A 98 -5.77 -15.77 4.60
C GLU A 98 -5.60 -15.53 3.10
N ARG A 99 -5.54 -14.25 2.68
CA ARG A 99 -5.32 -13.87 1.28
C ARG A 99 -3.98 -14.36 0.75
N MET A 100 -2.91 -14.21 1.54
CA MET A 100 -1.58 -14.69 1.19
C MET A 100 -1.56 -16.21 1.04
N ALA A 101 -2.15 -16.95 1.98
CA ALA A 101 -2.21 -18.41 1.92
C ALA A 101 -2.94 -18.89 0.66
N GLN A 102 -4.07 -18.27 0.31
CA GLN A 102 -4.82 -18.60 -0.90
C GLN A 102 -4.04 -18.27 -2.18
N ALA A 103 -3.35 -17.13 -2.22
CA ALA A 103 -2.52 -16.71 -3.35
C ALA A 103 -1.35 -17.68 -3.57
N CYS A 104 -0.64 -18.06 -2.50
CA CYS A 104 0.39 -19.09 -2.57
C CYS A 104 -0.17 -20.43 -3.06
N GLY A 105 -1.35 -20.82 -2.58
CA GLY A 105 -2.02 -22.05 -3.02
C GLY A 105 -2.32 -22.07 -4.52
N ARG A 106 -2.69 -20.94 -5.12
CA ARG A 106 -2.89 -20.81 -6.57
C ARG A 106 -1.58 -20.88 -7.36
N LEU A 107 -0.50 -20.31 -6.82
CA LEU A 107 0.82 -20.30 -7.49
C LEU A 107 1.48 -21.69 -7.52
N LEU A 108 1.18 -22.53 -6.52
CA LEU A 108 1.80 -23.85 -6.35
C LEU A 108 0.97 -25.01 -6.93
N ALA A 109 -0.22 -24.73 -7.46
CA ALA A 109 -1.11 -25.72 -8.09
C ALA A 109 -0.72 -25.95 -9.55
#